data_AF-A0A3D0VUD4-F1
#
_entry.id   AF-A0A3D0VUD4-F1
#
_cell.length_a   1.000
_cell.length_b   1.000
_cell.length_c   1.000
_cell.angle_alpha   90.00
_cell.angle_beta   90.00
_cell.angle_gamma   90.00
#
_symmetry.space_group_name_H-M   'P 1'
#
loop_
_entity.id
_entity.type
_entity.pdbx_description
1 polymer ?
#
loop_
_entity_poly.entity_id
_entity_poly.type
_entity_poly.pdbx_seq_one_letter_code
_entity_poly.pdbx_strand_id
1 'polypeptide(L)'
;SEFIAKSCDLAGLPDITILSEKDIEGALKKVALKESNIIVVPEGATDIDILCDKLSKNHNREVRKLILGHMQRGGAPSARDRILASKYAKECIEKIEIMLK
;
A
#
# COMPACT_ATOMS: atom_id res chain seq x y z
N SER A 1 7.51 -5.04 -4.35
CA SER A 1 7.19 -4.64 -2.97
C SER A 1 5.68 -4.54 -2.87
N GLU A 2 5.05 -5.60 -2.39
CA GLU A 2 3.60 -5.79 -2.41
C GLU A 2 2.94 -4.92 -1.33
N PHE A 3 2.14 -3.94 -1.75
CA PHE A 3 1.22 -3.24 -0.86
C PHE A 3 -0.09 -4.02 -0.84
N ILE A 4 -0.25 -4.94 0.12
CA ILE A 4 -1.53 -5.60 0.37
C ILE A 4 -2.25 -4.78 1.43
N ALA A 5 -3.04 -3.79 1.02
CA ALA A 5 -4.09 -3.23 1.89
C ALA A 5 -5.27 -4.22 1.90
N LYS A 6 -5.20 -5.20 2.79
CA LYS A 6 -6.27 -6.17 3.00
C LYS A 6 -7.40 -5.47 3.76
N SER A 7 -8.61 -5.48 3.20
CA SER A 7 -9.82 -5.06 3.91
C SER A 7 -9.92 -5.82 5.23
N CYS A 8 -9.92 -5.10 6.34
CA CYS A 8 -10.22 -5.68 7.65
C CYS A 8 -11.65 -5.28 7.98
N ASP A 9 -12.60 -6.17 7.72
CA ASP A 9 -13.97 -6.07 8.22
C ASP A 9 -13.95 -6.30 9.73
N LEU A 10 -13.57 -5.26 10.48
CA LEU A 10 -13.79 -5.18 11.93
C LEU A 10 -14.60 -3.92 12.16
N ALA A 11 -15.85 -4.09 12.57
CA ALA A 11 -16.81 -3.02 12.85
C ALA A 11 -16.14 -1.87 13.63
N GLY A 12 -16.02 -0.70 12.98
CA GLY A 12 -15.43 0.50 13.55
C GLY A 12 -14.08 0.94 12.96
N LEU A 13 -13.47 0.16 12.07
CA LEU A 13 -12.27 0.59 11.34
C LEU A 13 -12.65 1.47 10.12
N PRO A 14 -11.82 2.47 9.76
CA PRO A 14 -12.02 3.26 8.56
C PRO A 14 -11.93 2.38 7.31
N ASP A 15 -12.79 2.63 6.32
CA ASP A 15 -12.71 1.94 5.04
C ASP A 15 -11.39 2.29 4.35
N ILE A 16 -10.61 1.26 4.02
CA ILE A 16 -9.37 1.40 3.27
C ILE A 16 -9.69 1.24 1.78
N THR A 17 -9.52 2.32 1.02
CA THR A 17 -9.64 2.29 -0.45
C THR A 17 -8.25 2.34 -1.06
N ILE A 18 -7.90 1.31 -1.83
CA ILE A 18 -6.68 1.30 -2.66
C ILE A 18 -7.02 1.93 -4.01
N LEU A 19 -6.22 2.90 -4.44
CA LEU A 19 -6.35 3.51 -5.75
C LEU A 19 -5.34 2.93 -6.73
N SER A 20 -5.82 2.49 -7.89
CA SER A 20 -4.97 2.29 -9.06
C SER A 20 -4.81 3.63 -9.81
N GLU A 21 -3.80 3.74 -10.67
CA GLU A 21 -3.55 4.92 -11.54
C GLU A 21 -4.80 5.44 -12.28
N LYS A 22 -5.77 4.57 -12.54
CA LYS A 22 -6.95 4.90 -13.36
C LYS A 22 -8.22 5.18 -12.54
N ASP A 23 -8.21 4.96 -11.23
CA ASP A 23 -9.44 4.91 -10.41
C ASP A 23 -9.65 6.11 -9.46
N ILE A 24 -9.06 7.27 -9.77
CA ILE A 24 -9.22 8.49 -8.96
C ILE A 24 -10.71 8.88 -8.83
N GLU A 25 -11.49 8.68 -9.89
CA GLU A 25 -12.92 9.00 -9.92
C GLU A 25 -13.75 8.05 -9.04
N GLY A 26 -13.32 6.80 -8.92
CA GLY A 26 -13.89 5.82 -7.99
C GLY A 26 -13.63 6.19 -6.53
N ALA A 27 -12.46 6.77 -6.24
CA ALA A 27 -12.13 7.32 -4.92
C ALA A 27 -13.15 8.36 -4.49
N LEU A 28 -13.41 9.34 -5.37
CA LEU A 28 -14.29 10.48 -5.09
C LEU A 28 -15.71 10.02 -4.74
N LYS A 29 -16.26 9.05 -5.49
CA LYS A 29 -17.61 8.52 -5.20
C LYS A 29 -17.69 7.81 -3.85
N LYS A 30 -16.65 7.06 -3.47
CA LYS A 30 -16.63 6.29 -2.20
C LYS A 30 -16.40 7.18 -0.98
N VAL A 31 -15.57 8.21 -1.12
CA VAL A 31 -15.24 9.13 -0.02
C VAL A 31 -16.49 9.82 0.51
N ALA A 32 -17.48 10.13 -0.33
CA ALA A 32 -18.73 10.76 0.07
C ALA A 32 -19.57 9.95 1.08
N LEU A 33 -19.43 8.61 1.11
CA LEU A 33 -20.39 7.73 1.79
C LEU A 33 -20.15 7.52 3.29
N LYS A 34 -18.95 7.80 3.81
CA LYS A 34 -18.61 7.54 5.23
C LYS A 34 -17.87 8.71 5.89
N GLU A 35 -17.91 8.76 7.23
CA GLU A 35 -17.31 9.82 8.05
C GLU A 35 -15.77 9.79 8.05
N SER A 36 -15.16 8.60 8.03
CA SER A 36 -13.70 8.43 8.04
C SER A 36 -13.26 7.42 6.98
N ASN A 37 -12.36 7.84 6.08
CA ASN A 37 -11.81 7.00 5.02
C ASN A 37 -10.28 7.07 5.02
N ILE A 38 -9.62 5.94 4.76
CA ILE A 38 -8.18 5.89 4.47
C ILE A 38 -8.01 5.61 2.98
N ILE A 39 -7.26 6.46 2.30
CA ILE A 39 -6.96 6.30 0.87
C ILE A 39 -5.49 5.94 0.75
N VAL A 40 -5.22 4.80 0.13
CA VAL A 40 -3.85 4.33 -0.13
C VAL A 40 -3.55 4.49 -1.61
N VAL A 41 -2.49 5.23 -1.92
CA VAL A 41 -2.07 5.56 -3.28
C VAL A 41 -0.65 5.03 -3.51
N PRO A 42 -0.42 4.21 -4.55
CA PRO A 42 0.93 3.79 -4.93
C PRO A 42 1.81 4.99 -5.30
N GLU A 43 3.09 4.92 -4.91
CA GLU A 43 4.08 5.91 -5.35
C GLU A 43 4.16 5.92 -6.89
N GLY A 44 4.01 7.10 -7.49
CA GLY A 44 4.05 7.28 -8.95
C GLY A 44 2.69 7.25 -9.65
N ALA A 45 1.61 6.85 -8.98
CA ALA A 45 0.31 6.75 -9.63
C ALA A 45 -0.34 8.11 -9.96
N THR A 46 -0.18 9.09 -9.08
CA THR A 46 -0.67 10.45 -9.28
C THR A 46 0.03 11.43 -8.35
N ASP A 47 -0.10 12.72 -8.63
CA ASP A 47 0.34 13.77 -7.71
C ASP A 47 -0.61 13.84 -6.51
N ILE A 48 -0.06 13.59 -5.32
CA ILE A 48 -0.80 13.53 -4.06
C ILE A 48 -1.42 14.89 -3.73
N ASP A 49 -0.73 16.00 -4.05
CA ASP A 49 -1.22 17.34 -3.72
C ASP A 49 -2.45 17.69 -4.57
N ILE A 50 -2.41 17.38 -5.87
CA ILE A 50 -3.56 17.54 -6.77
C ILE A 50 -4.73 16.67 -6.32
N LEU A 51 -4.47 15.44 -5.86
CA LEU A 51 -5.51 14.53 -5.36
C LEU A 51 -6.16 15.07 -4.08
N CYS A 52 -5.36 15.54 -3.12
CA CYS A 52 -5.86 16.14 -1.87
C CYS A 52 -6.71 17.39 -2.14
N ASP A 53 -6.30 18.25 -3.08
CA ASP A 53 -7.05 19.43 -3.48
C ASP A 53 -8.41 19.05 -4.09
N LYS A 54 -8.43 18.06 -4.99
CA LYS A 54 -9.67 17.56 -5.61
C LYS A 54 -10.62 16.96 -4.58
N LEU A 55 -10.10 16.17 -3.64
CA LEU A 55 -10.89 15.57 -2.56
C LEU A 55 -11.47 16.63 -1.61
N SER A 56 -10.66 17.62 -1.23
CA SER A 56 -11.07 18.69 -0.33
C SER A 56 -12.16 19.56 -0.96
N LYS A 57 -12.00 19.94 -2.24
CA LYS A 57 -12.98 20.75 -2.98
C LYS A 57 -14.31 20.04 -3.20
N ASN A 58 -14.29 18.75 -3.54
CA ASN A 58 -15.51 18.01 -3.90
C ASN A 58 -16.35 17.61 -2.68
N HIS A 59 -15.74 17.45 -1.50
CA HIS A 59 -16.45 16.92 -0.32
C HIS A 59 -16.45 17.85 0.89
N ASN A 60 -15.82 19.02 0.81
CA ASN A 60 -15.70 19.99 1.91
C ASN A 60 -15.24 19.33 3.22
N ARG A 61 -14.27 18.42 3.12
CA ARG A 61 -13.73 17.64 4.24
C ARG A 61 -12.25 17.88 4.39
N GLU A 62 -11.77 17.79 5.63
CA GLU A 62 -10.35 17.87 5.94
C GLU A 62 -9.63 16.61 5.43
N VAL A 63 -8.71 16.80 4.48
CA VAL A 63 -7.87 15.72 3.95
C VAL A 63 -6.48 15.86 4.54
N ARG A 64 -6.01 14.82 5.23
CA ARG A 64 -4.65 14.75 5.78
C ARG A 64 -3.79 13.83 4.92
N LYS A 65 -2.69 14.35 4.38
CA LYS A 65 -1.71 13.59 3.60
C LYS A 65 -0.63 12.99 4.51
N LEU A 66 -0.26 11.74 4.26
CA LEU A 66 0.87 11.08 4.90
C LEU A 66 1.68 10.35 3.82
N ILE A 67 2.94 10.75 3.64
CA ILE A 67 3.89 10.08 2.73
C ILE A 67 4.82 9.24 3.60
N LEU A 68 4.72 7.91 3.47
CA LEU A 68 5.51 6.98 4.29
C LEU A 68 7.00 6.98 3.89
N GLY A 69 7.30 7.14 2.59
CA GLY A 69 8.67 7.26 2.06
C GLY A 69 9.61 6.13 2.48
N HIS A 70 10.86 6.48 2.82
CA HIS A 70 11.93 5.53 3.16
C HIS A 70 11.62 4.62 4.35
N MET A 71 10.68 4.99 5.23
CA MET A 71 10.27 4.13 6.35
C MET A 71 9.71 2.78 5.88
N GLN A 72 9.13 2.72 4.67
CA GLN A 72 8.62 1.47 4.09
C GLN A 72 9.73 0.47 3.71
N ARG A 73 10.98 0.94 3.57
CA ARG A 73 12.14 0.09 3.22
C ARG A 73 13.04 -0.23 4.42
N GLY A 74 12.81 0.42 5.55
CA GLY A 74 13.56 0.22 6.79
C GLY A 74 12.81 -0.65 7.80
N GLY A 75 13.56 -1.36 8.65
CA GLY A 75 13.01 -2.19 9.71
C GLY A 75 13.75 -3.52 9.81
N ALA A 76 13.75 -4.12 11.01
CA ALA A 76 14.25 -5.48 11.17
C ALA A 76 13.35 -6.44 10.36
N PRO A 77 13.91 -7.33 9.53
CA PRO A 77 13.12 -8.26 8.72
C PRO A 77 12.22 -9.08 9.64
N SER A 78 10.96 -9.29 9.24
CA SER A 78 10.02 -10.08 10.03
C SER A 78 10.46 -11.54 10.14
N ALA A 79 9.88 -12.30 11.07
CA ALA A 79 10.17 -13.73 11.17
C ALA A 79 9.88 -14.49 9.86
N ARG A 80 8.84 -14.06 9.13
CA ARG A 80 8.51 -14.62 7.81
C ARG A 80 9.57 -14.30 6.77
N ASP A 81 10.04 -13.05 6.72
CA ASP A 81 11.09 -12.63 5.78
C ASP A 81 12.38 -13.42 6.02
N ARG A 82 12.74 -13.64 7.30
CA ARG A 82 13.91 -14.45 7.65
C ARG A 82 13.78 -15.90 7.18
N ILE A 83 12.64 -16.53 7.44
CA ILE A 83 12.39 -17.93 7.01
C ILE A 83 12.43 -18.03 5.48
N LEU A 84 11.80 -17.09 4.78
CA LEU A 84 11.75 -17.08 3.33
C LEU A 84 13.15 -16.86 2.73
N ALA A 85 13.92 -15.93 3.28
CA ALA A 85 15.31 -15.70 2.88
C ALA A 85 16.16 -16.97 3.05
N SER A 86 16.03 -17.70 4.17
CA SER A 86 16.74 -18.96 4.37
C SER A 86 16.34 -20.04 3.35
N LYS A 87 15.06 -20.14 2.99
CA LYS A 87 14.59 -21.07 1.95
C LYS A 87 15.17 -20.73 0.58
N TYR A 88 15.15 -19.46 0.19
CA TYR A 88 15.73 -19.03 -1.08
C TYR A 88 17.24 -19.23 -1.13
N ALA A 89 17.95 -18.98 -0.01
CA ALA A 89 19.39 -19.25 0.07
C ALA A 89 19.71 -20.73 -0.16
N LYS A 90 18.95 -21.64 0.47
CA LYS A 90 19.11 -23.08 0.27
C LYS A 90 18.90 -23.47 -1.20
N GLU A 91 17.79 -23.06 -1.79
CA GLU A 91 17.46 -23.35 -3.20
C GLU A 91 18.50 -22.80 -4.17
N CYS A 92 19.05 -21.60 -3.92
CA CYS A 92 20.14 -21.06 -4.73
C CYS A 92 21.38 -21.94 -4.68
N ILE A 93 21.78 -22.39 -3.49
CA ILE A 93 22.96 -23.24 -3.32
C ILE A 93 22.76 -24.57 -4.06
N GLU A 94 21.60 -25.21 -3.89
CA GLU A 94 21.29 -26.47 -4.57
C GLU A 94 21.31 -26.31 -6.10
N LYS A 95 20.77 -25.21 -6.63
CA LYS A 95 20.82 -24.93 -8.07
C LYS A 95 22.23 -24.69 -8.59
N ILE A 96 23.05 -23.96 -7.84
CA ILE A 96 24.45 -23.71 -8.21
C ILE A 96 25.24 -25.04 -8.19
N GLU A 97 25.03 -25.90 -7.21
CA GLU A 97 25.72 -27.19 -7.13
C GLU A 97 25.34 -28.12 -8.30
N ILE A 98 24.07 -28.11 -8.73
CA ILE A 98 23.61 -28.85 -9.91
C ILE A 98 24.24 -28.30 -11.19
N MET A 99 24.43 -26.98 -11.32
CA MET A 99 25.08 -26.37 -12.50
C MET A 99 26.58 -26.62 -12.59
N LEU A 100 27.24 -26.92 -11.47
CA LEU A 100 28.68 -27.18 -11.40
C LEU A 100 29.04 -28.66 -11.56
N LYS A 101 28.06 -29.56 -11.61
CA LYS A 101 28.20 -31.00 -11.90
C LYS A 101 27.82 -31.29 -13.34
#